data_AF-A0A365ZAP0-F1
#
_entry.id   AF-A0A365ZAP0-F1
#
_cell.length_a   1.000
_cell.length_b   1.000
_cell.length_c   1.000
_cell.angle_alpha   90.00
_cell.angle_beta   90.00
_cell.angle_gamma   90.00
#
_symmetry.space_group_name_H-M   'P 1'
#
loop_
_entity.id
_entity.type
_entity.pdbx_description
1 polymer ?
#
loop_
_entity_poly.entity_id
_entity_poly.type
_entity_poly.pdbx_seq_one_letter_code
_entity_poly.pdbx_strand_id
1 'polypeptide(L)'
;MASHEETLAHLQQSADNCLNIHGAIQNAVQLSSDLLGSLQASLGNFTAYTEVAGYCQSVLSQLEASAQAMEQTKHAIDGLMARFHGA
;
A
#
# COMPACT_ATOMS: atom_id res chain seq x y z
N MET A 1 -26.75 -7.29 -17.63
CA MET A 1 -25.77 -8.21 -17.05
C MET A 1 -24.47 -7.96 -17.79
N ALA A 2 -23.35 -7.77 -17.08
CA ALA A 2 -22.04 -7.66 -17.74
C ALA A 2 -21.72 -8.99 -18.43
N SER A 3 -21.14 -8.93 -19.62
CA SER A 3 -20.60 -10.09 -20.30
C SER A 3 -19.40 -10.68 -19.54
N HIS A 4 -19.05 -11.92 -19.90
CA HIS A 4 -17.87 -12.59 -19.35
C HIS A 4 -16.59 -11.79 -19.62
N GLU A 5 -16.42 -11.28 -20.84
CA GLU A 5 -15.28 -10.45 -21.25
C GLU A 5 -15.23 -9.12 -20.48
N GLU A 6 -16.37 -8.44 -20.30
CA GLU A 6 -16.43 -7.22 -19.48
C GLU A 6 -16.05 -7.50 -18.03
N THR A 7 -16.49 -8.63 -17.47
CA THR A 7 -16.17 -9.01 -16.08
C THR A 7 -14.66 -9.26 -15.91
N LEU A 8 -14.04 -9.99 -16.85
CA LEU A 8 -12.60 -10.22 -16.83
C LEU A 8 -11.81 -8.91 -16.99
N ALA A 9 -12.22 -8.03 -17.89
CA ALA A 9 -11.58 -6.73 -18.07
C ALA A 9 -11.64 -5.88 -16.79
N HIS A 10 -12.78 -5.88 -16.09
CA HIS A 10 -12.91 -5.19 -14.80
C HIS A 10 -12.04 -5.79 -13.70
N LEU A 11 -11.91 -7.12 -13.64
CA LEU A 11 -11.03 -7.77 -12.68
C LEU A 11 -9.57 -7.44 -12.97
N GLN A 12 -9.16 -7.45 -14.23
CA GLN A 12 -7.80 -7.10 -14.65
C GLN A 12 -7.48 -5.65 -14.28
N GLN A 13 -8.37 -4.71 -14.60
CA GLN A 13 -8.24 -3.31 -14.20
C GLN A 13 -8.15 -3.15 -12.68
N SER A 14 -8.89 -3.95 -11.91
CA SER A 14 -8.85 -3.91 -10.45
C SER A 14 -7.51 -4.40 -9.92
N ALA A 15 -6.93 -5.46 -10.50
CA ALA A 15 -5.60 -5.94 -10.15
C ALA A 15 -4.50 -4.89 -10.45
N ASP A 16 -4.59 -4.22 -11.60
CA ASP A 16 -3.69 -3.11 -11.96
C ASP A 16 -3.82 -1.93 -10.99
N ASN A 17 -5.05 -1.60 -10.58
CA ASN A 17 -5.28 -0.58 -9.56
C ASN A 17 -4.64 -0.97 -8.22
N CYS A 18 -4.68 -2.24 -7.81
CA CYS A 18 -3.99 -2.69 -6.61
C CYS A 18 -2.47 -2.47 -6.71
N LEU A 19 -1.85 -2.73 -7.86
CA LEU A 19 -0.43 -2.46 -8.09
C LEU A 19 -0.11 -0.97 -8.00
N ASN A 20 -0.95 -0.11 -8.59
CA ASN A 20 -0.79 1.34 -8.54
C ASN A 20 -0.88 1.86 -7.10
N ILE A 21 -1.86 1.39 -6.33
CA ILE A 21 -2.02 1.78 -4.93
C ILE A 21 -0.84 1.28 -4.10
N HIS A 22 -0.40 0.03 -4.30
CA HIS A 22 0.78 -0.50 -3.62
C HIS A 22 2.01 0.35 -3.90
N GLY A 23 2.25 0.75 -5.16
CA GLY A 23 3.35 1.67 -5.52
C GLY A 23 3.26 3.04 -4.83
N ALA A 24 2.06 3.61 -4.73
CA ALA A 24 1.84 4.86 -4.01
C ALA A 24 2.11 4.71 -2.50
N ILE A 25 1.74 3.58 -1.89
CA ILE A 25 2.05 3.27 -0.49
C ILE A 25 3.56 3.16 -0.29
N GLN A 26 4.28 2.46 -1.17
CA GLN A 26 5.75 2.36 -1.09
C GLN A 26 6.43 3.74 -1.17
N ASN A 27 5.93 4.63 -2.02
CA ASN A 27 6.41 6.01 -2.07
C ASN A 27 6.16 6.74 -0.74
N ALA A 28 4.95 6.61 -0.16
CA ALA A 28 4.63 7.21 1.13
C ALA A 28 5.49 6.66 2.28
N VAL A 29 5.85 5.37 2.25
CA VAL A 29 6.78 4.75 3.21
C VAL A 29 8.16 5.40 3.12
N GLN A 30 8.68 5.58 1.90
CA GLN A 30 9.96 6.25 1.69
C GLN A 30 9.94 7.69 2.21
N LEU A 31 8.93 8.48 1.83
CA LEU A 31 8.80 9.87 2.29
C LEU A 31 8.68 9.98 3.82
N SER A 32 7.95 9.06 4.44
CA SER A 32 7.79 9.03 5.90
C SER A 32 9.10 8.65 6.61
N SER A 33 9.89 7.76 6.01
CA SER A 33 11.21 7.37 6.51
C SER A 33 12.21 8.53 6.40
N ASP A 34 12.20 9.24 5.27
CA ASP A 34 13.05 10.42 5.05
C ASP A 34 12.68 11.56 6.01
N LEU A 35 11.40 11.74 6.30
CA LEU A 35 10.92 12.69 7.30
C LEU A 35 11.44 12.33 8.69
N LEU A 36 11.37 11.05 9.09
CA LEU A 36 11.89 10.59 10.38
C LEU A 36 13.39 10.87 10.52
N GLY A 37 14.17 10.60 9.46
CA GLY A 37 15.60 10.91 9.42
C GLY A 37 15.88 12.41 9.52
N SER A 38 15.11 13.24 8.81
CA SER A 38 15.22 14.70 8.84
C SER A 38 14.90 15.28 10.21
N LEU A 39 13.87 14.74 10.87
CA LEU A 39 13.50 15.10 12.24
C LEU A 39 14.59 14.71 13.23
N GLN A 40 15.17 13.51 13.11
CA GLN A 40 16.26 13.06 13.97
C GLN A 40 17.49 13.95 13.81
N ALA A 41 17.85 14.30 12.58
CA ALA A 41 18.97 15.18 12.29
C ALA A 41 18.76 16.61 12.86
N SER A 42 17.52 17.11 12.80
CA SER A 42 17.19 18.47 13.23
C SER A 42 16.99 18.60 14.73
N LEU A 43 16.35 17.61 15.35
CA LEU A 43 15.93 17.64 16.75
C LEU A 43 16.80 16.75 17.66
N GLY A 44 17.73 15.96 17.13
CA GLY A 44 18.60 15.09 17.91
C GLY A 44 17.84 14.23 18.93
N ASN A 45 18.32 14.21 20.18
CA ASN A 45 17.72 13.44 21.28
C ASN A 45 16.76 14.26 22.16
N PHE A 46 16.22 15.38 21.66
CA PHE A 46 15.24 16.16 22.43
C PHE A 46 13.92 15.40 22.58
N THR A 47 13.17 15.66 23.65
CA THR A 47 11.87 15.02 23.91
C THR A 47 10.87 15.26 22.77
N ALA A 48 10.95 16.43 22.12
CA ALA A 48 10.15 16.76 20.94
C ALA A 48 10.40 15.81 19.75
N TYR A 49 11.63 15.29 19.58
CA TYR A 49 11.91 14.26 18.59
C TYR A 49 11.15 12.97 18.92
N THR A 50 11.19 12.53 20.18
CA THR A 50 10.58 11.25 20.59
C THR A 50 9.06 11.25 20.33
N GLU A 51 8.39 12.37 20.60
CA GLU A 51 6.96 12.50 20.37
C GLU A 51 6.62 12.43 18.87
N VAL A 52 7.27 13.22 18.03
CA VAL A 52 7.00 13.24 16.57
C VAL A 52 7.46 11.95 15.89
N ALA A 53 8.57 11.36 16.34
CA ALA A 53 9.07 10.08 15.87
C ALA A 53 8.06 8.94 16.15
N GLY A 54 7.41 8.95 17.31
CA GLY A 54 6.36 7.98 17.64
C GLY A 54 5.19 8.02 16.67
N TYR A 55 4.73 9.23 16.30
CA TYR A 55 3.68 9.38 15.28
C TYR A 55 4.16 8.92 13.88
N CYS A 56 5.38 9.28 13.48
CA CYS A 56 5.95 8.83 12.20
C CYS A 56 6.09 7.30 12.13
N GLN A 57 6.51 6.66 13.22
CA GLN A 57 6.60 5.20 13.31
C GLN A 57 5.22 4.54 13.18
N SER A 58 4.19 5.12 13.79
CA SER A 58 2.81 4.65 13.65
C SER A 58 2.32 4.76 12.20
N VAL A 59 2.62 5.87 11.52
CA VAL A 59 2.31 6.04 10.09
C VAL A 59 3.01 4.98 9.25
N LEU A 60 4.31 4.74 9.46
CA LEU A 60 5.06 3.70 8.75
C LEU A 60 4.41 2.31 8.93
N SER A 61 4.10 1.93 10.17
CA SER A 61 3.44 0.64 10.45
C SER A 61 2.09 0.51 9.76
N GLN A 62 1.30 1.60 9.73
CA GLN A 62 0.00 1.58 9.06
C GLN A 62 0.15 1.49 7.53
N LEU A 63 1.15 2.15 6.95
CA LEU A 63 1.46 2.05 5.52
C LEU A 63 1.90 0.63 5.14
N GLU A 64 2.75 -0.01 5.93
CA GLU A 64 3.16 -1.41 5.72
C GLU A 64 1.96 -2.36 5.76
N ALA A 65 1.08 -2.21 6.75
CA ALA A 65 -0.15 -2.99 6.84
C ALA A 65 -1.07 -2.77 5.62
N SER A 66 -1.19 -1.51 5.15
CA SER A 66 -1.94 -1.18 3.95
C SER A 66 -1.32 -1.79 2.68
N ALA A 67 0.01 -1.83 2.57
CA ALA A 67 0.70 -2.46 1.44
C ALA A 67 0.41 -3.97 1.37
N GLN A 68 0.47 -4.65 2.51
CA GLN A 68 0.15 -6.07 2.63
C GLN A 68 -1.32 -6.36 2.30
N ALA A 69 -2.25 -5.56 2.81
CA ALA A 69 -3.67 -5.70 2.51
C ALA A 69 -3.97 -5.52 1.01
N MET A 70 -3.25 -4.60 0.35
CA MET A 70 -3.40 -4.38 -1.09
C MET A 70 -2.86 -5.55 -1.91
N GLU A 71 -1.73 -6.14 -1.50
CA GLU A 71 -1.15 -7.32 -2.13
C GLU A 71 -2.07 -8.55 -1.99
N GLN A 72 -2.65 -8.77 -0.80
CA GLN A 72 -3.65 -9.81 -0.58
C GLN A 72 -4.90 -9.61 -1.43
N THR A 73 -5.35 -8.36 -1.56
CA THR A 73 -6.50 -8.02 -2.41
C THR A 73 -6.22 -8.35 -3.87
N LYS A 74 -5.04 -7.98 -4.38
CA LYS A 74 -4.61 -8.36 -5.73
C LYS A 74 -4.60 -9.88 -5.91
N HIS A 75 -4.03 -10.63 -4.97
CA HIS A 75 -4.02 -12.09 -5.05
C HIS A 75 -5.41 -12.71 -5.09
N ALA A 76 -6.37 -12.15 -4.33
CA ALA A 76 -7.76 -12.59 -4.38
C ALA A 76 -8.39 -12.33 -5.76
N ILE A 77 -8.12 -11.17 -6.36
CA ILE A 77 -8.59 -10.82 -7.71
C ILE A 77 -7.96 -11.75 -8.75
N ASP A 78 -6.65 -11.99 -8.69
CA ASP A 78 -5.95 -12.92 -9.58
C ASP A 78 -6.55 -14.33 -9.49
N GLY A 79 -6.87 -14.79 -8.28
CA GLY A 79 -7.55 -16.06 -8.05
C GLY A 79 -8.97 -16.11 -8.65
N LEU A 80 -9.72 -15.00 -8.59
CA LEU A 80 -11.03 -14.89 -9.25
C LEU A 80 -10.89 -14.92 -10.78
N MET A 81 -9.92 -14.19 -11.35
CA MET A 81 -9.65 -14.21 -12.79
C MET A 81 -9.29 -15.61 -13.28
N ALA A 82 -8.45 -16.34 -12.55
CA ALA A 82 -8.09 -17.72 -12.91
C ALA A 82 -9.32 -18.65 -12.91
N ARG A 83 -10.22 -18.48 -11.95
CA ARG A 83 -11.49 -19.24 -11.88
C ARG A 83 -12.45 -18.89 -13.01
N PHE A 84 -12.49 -17.62 -13.43
CA PHE A 84 -13.30 -17.20 -14.57
C PHE A 84 -12.73 -17.73 -15.89
N HIS A 85 -11.41 -17.74 -16.09
CA HIS A 85 -10.80 -18.29 -17.31
C HIS A 85 -10.94 -19.83 -17.43
N GLY A 86 -11.09 -20.54 -16.31
CA GLY A 86 -11.24 -21.99 -16.28
C GLY A 86 -12.69 -22.50 -16.28
N ALA A 87 -13.69 -21.62 -16.40
CA ALA A 87 -15.13 -21.92 -16.39
C ALA A 87 -15.75 -21.70 -17.77
#